data_AF-A0A402ASR4-F1
#
_entry.id   AF-A0A402ASR4-F1
#
_cell.length_a   1.000
_cell.length_b   1.000
_cell.length_c   1.000
_cell.angle_alpha   90.00
_cell.angle_beta   90.00
_cell.angle_gamma   90.00
#
_symmetry.space_group_name_H-M   'P 1'
#
loop_
_entity.id
_entity.type
_entity.pdbx_description
1 polymer ?
#
loop_
_entity_poly.entity_id
_entity_poly.type
_entity_poly.pdbx_seq_one_letter_code
_entity_poly.pdbx_strand_id
1 'polypeptide(L)'
;MLYGSMQRSTRIIAALVGVGLLTIMLFASTNQLTVKASSASIAPDYNWKQLKIGGGGFVTGIAIHPTVPGLMYIRTDVGGAYKLGPNDTWQQLITSSAVPNPTGSDYNVESLAVSKTNAQTLYLAVGNDLSNQTGRILKSTNQGQTFTDNGQRWFMGGNADYRTGSERLAVDPNNDNVVYFGSREQGLWVTTDGGTTWTQVPTSSVPVGSASGSTPLVINLSSLILAVVQPMGRQTVCMLAFPVRVSICPMMPVQPGPTLSVPH
;
A
#
# COMPACT_ATOMS: atom_id res chain seq x y z
N MET A 1 -45.47 -73.72 -45.16
CA MET A 1 -45.37 -73.51 -43.69
C MET A 1 -44.29 -72.50 -43.26
N LEU A 2 -43.51 -71.86 -44.15
CA LEU A 2 -42.47 -70.89 -43.76
C LEU A 2 -42.94 -69.42 -43.61
N TYR A 3 -44.12 -69.06 -44.13
CA TYR A 3 -44.58 -67.65 -44.11
C TYR A 3 -45.19 -67.21 -42.75
N GLY A 4 -45.70 -68.16 -41.96
CA GLY A 4 -46.36 -67.89 -40.68
C GLY A 4 -45.41 -67.69 -39.49
N SER A 5 -44.20 -68.26 -39.54
CA SER A 5 -43.21 -68.12 -38.47
C SER A 5 -42.47 -66.77 -38.52
N MET A 6 -42.22 -66.22 -39.71
CA MET A 6 -41.59 -64.91 -39.88
C MET A 6 -42.46 -63.75 -39.38
N GLN A 7 -43.80 -63.80 -39.51
CA GLN A 7 -44.63 -62.69 -39.03
C GLN A 7 -44.79 -62.65 -37.50
N ARG A 8 -44.67 -63.79 -36.82
CA ARG A 8 -44.70 -63.84 -35.33
C ARG A 8 -43.39 -63.34 -34.71
N SER A 9 -42.24 -63.64 -35.30
CA SER A 9 -40.95 -63.15 -34.79
C SER A 9 -40.79 -61.64 -34.96
N THR A 10 -41.22 -61.05 -36.07
CA THR A 10 -41.13 -59.59 -36.29
C THR A 10 -42.00 -58.79 -35.32
N ARG A 11 -43.18 -59.33 -34.94
CA ARG A 11 -44.07 -58.67 -33.96
C ARG A 11 -43.53 -58.72 -32.53
N ILE A 12 -42.85 -59.80 -32.15
CA ILE A 12 -42.23 -59.93 -30.81
C ILE A 12 -40.99 -59.03 -30.71
N ILE A 13 -40.18 -58.94 -31.76
CA ILE A 13 -39.02 -58.04 -31.81
C ILE A 13 -39.47 -56.57 -31.76
N ALA A 14 -40.51 -56.19 -32.50
CA ALA A 14 -41.07 -54.83 -32.45
C ALA A 14 -41.63 -54.47 -31.06
N ALA A 15 -42.28 -55.41 -30.37
CA ALA A 15 -42.78 -55.19 -29.01
C ALA A 15 -41.65 -55.06 -27.97
N LEU A 16 -40.59 -55.88 -28.08
CA LEU A 16 -39.42 -55.81 -27.19
C LEU A 16 -38.60 -54.52 -27.39
N VAL A 17 -38.45 -54.06 -28.63
CA VAL A 17 -37.81 -52.78 -28.96
C VAL A 17 -38.64 -51.59 -28.46
N GLY A 18 -39.97 -51.67 -28.58
CA GLY A 18 -40.88 -50.64 -28.06
C GLY A 18 -40.84 -50.51 -26.53
N VAL A 19 -40.82 -51.63 -25.80
CA VAL A 19 -40.70 -51.63 -24.33
C VAL A 19 -39.31 -51.17 -23.88
N GLY A 20 -38.25 -51.54 -24.60
CA GLY A 20 -36.88 -51.09 -24.32
C GLY A 20 -36.69 -49.58 -24.55
N LEU A 21 -37.32 -49.01 -25.57
CA LEU A 21 -37.28 -47.56 -25.81
C LEU A 21 -38.10 -46.76 -24.80
N LEU A 22 -39.23 -47.32 -24.34
CA LEU A 22 -40.07 -46.67 -23.33
C LEU A 22 -39.42 -46.64 -21.95
N THR A 23 -38.66 -47.67 -21.57
CA THR A 23 -37.89 -47.68 -20.32
C THR A 23 -36.71 -46.71 -20.37
N ILE A 24 -36.00 -46.61 -21.50
CA ILE A 24 -34.91 -45.62 -21.68
C ILE A 24 -35.42 -44.18 -21.59
N MET A 25 -36.62 -43.90 -22.14
CA MET A 25 -37.23 -42.56 -22.01
C MET A 25 -37.68 -42.24 -20.58
N LEU A 26 -38.10 -43.23 -19.78
CA LEU A 26 -38.44 -43.01 -18.36
C LEU A 26 -37.21 -42.72 -17.48
N PHE A 27 -36.03 -43.23 -17.82
CA PHE A 27 -34.79 -42.93 -17.08
C PHE A 27 -34.17 -41.57 -17.45
N ALA A 28 -34.44 -41.05 -18.65
CA ALA A 28 -33.88 -39.78 -19.14
C ALA A 28 -34.59 -38.52 -18.59
N SER A 29 -35.75 -38.64 -17.94
CA SER A 29 -36.54 -37.50 -17.45
C SER A 29 -36.37 -37.18 -15.97
N THR A 30 -35.37 -37.75 -15.29
CA THR A 30 -35.05 -37.32 -13.92
C THR A 30 -34.29 -36.00 -13.96
N ASN A 31 -35.03 -34.90 -14.03
CA ASN A 31 -34.51 -33.58 -13.69
C ASN A 31 -34.04 -33.61 -12.23
N GLN A 32 -32.76 -33.90 -12.00
CA GLN A 32 -32.16 -33.74 -10.70
C GLN A 32 -32.10 -32.24 -10.39
N LEU A 33 -33.10 -31.75 -9.67
CA LEU A 33 -33.05 -30.44 -9.04
C LEU A 33 -31.89 -30.46 -8.03
N THR A 34 -30.71 -30.02 -8.47
CA THR A 34 -29.61 -29.77 -7.55
C THR A 34 -29.98 -28.53 -6.74
N VAL A 35 -30.64 -28.74 -5.59
CA VAL A 35 -30.81 -27.68 -4.60
C VAL A 35 -29.41 -27.38 -4.06
N LYS A 36 -28.78 -26.31 -4.58
CA LYS A 36 -27.60 -25.75 -3.94
C LYS A 36 -28.05 -25.21 -2.59
N ALA A 37 -27.65 -25.87 -1.51
CA ALA A 37 -27.77 -25.30 -0.18
C ALA A 37 -26.97 -23.99 -0.15
N SER A 38 -27.67 -22.86 -0.22
CA SER A 38 -27.10 -21.58 0.14
C SER A 38 -26.93 -21.61 1.65
N SER A 39 -25.69 -21.71 2.13
CA SER A 39 -25.40 -21.44 3.54
C SER A 39 -25.81 -19.99 3.81
N ALA A 40 -26.98 -19.77 4.40
CA ALA A 40 -27.32 -18.46 4.93
C ALA A 40 -26.28 -18.11 5.99
N SER A 41 -25.55 -17.02 5.76
CA SER A 41 -24.65 -16.45 6.75
C SER A 41 -25.45 -16.15 8.02
N ILE A 42 -25.18 -16.87 9.10
CA ILE A 42 -25.64 -16.55 10.46
C ILE A 42 -24.83 -15.43 11.10
N ALA A 43 -23.86 -14.85 10.38
CA ALA A 43 -23.19 -13.64 10.83
C ALA A 43 -24.20 -12.49 10.76
N PRO A 44 -24.54 -11.82 11.88
CA PRO A 44 -25.35 -10.63 11.86
C PRO A 44 -24.71 -9.58 10.95
N ASP A 45 -25.51 -8.79 10.24
CA ASP A 45 -25.03 -7.60 9.55
C ASP A 45 -24.54 -6.58 10.59
N TYR A 46 -23.24 -6.61 10.90
CA TYR A 46 -22.62 -5.66 11.82
C TYR A 46 -22.23 -4.38 11.08
N ASN A 47 -22.74 -3.24 11.56
CA ASN A 47 -22.29 -1.92 11.12
C ASN A 47 -21.25 -1.37 12.10
N TRP A 48 -19.98 -1.67 11.83
CA TRP A 48 -18.86 -1.16 12.63
C TRP A 48 -18.63 0.33 12.33
N LYS A 49 -18.58 1.14 13.38
CA LYS A 49 -18.24 2.57 13.30
C LYS A 49 -17.21 2.90 14.35
N GLN A 50 -16.29 3.80 14.02
CA GLN A 50 -15.30 4.29 14.97
C GLN A 50 -15.98 5.22 15.99
N LEU A 51 -15.66 5.03 17.28
CA LEU A 51 -16.03 5.97 18.32
C LEU A 51 -15.32 7.30 18.08
N LYS A 52 -16.07 8.41 18.07
CA LYS A 52 -15.55 9.75 17.81
C LYS A 52 -14.80 10.30 19.03
N ILE A 53 -13.54 9.88 19.20
CA ILE A 53 -12.62 10.43 20.21
C ILE A 53 -11.87 11.64 19.63
N GLY A 54 -11.59 11.64 18.32
CA GLY A 54 -10.90 12.73 17.62
C GLY A 54 -9.37 12.62 17.72
N GLY A 55 -8.78 11.70 16.95
CA GLY A 55 -7.33 11.50 16.96
C GLY A 55 -6.82 10.92 18.30
N GLY A 56 -5.74 11.50 18.83
CA GLY A 56 -5.09 11.09 20.09
C GLY A 56 -3.73 10.39 19.91
N GLY A 57 -3.37 10.02 18.68
CA GLY A 57 -2.05 9.48 18.32
C GLY A 57 -1.15 10.53 17.64
N PHE A 58 0.05 10.12 17.23
CA PHE A 58 1.01 11.01 16.60
C PHE A 58 0.91 10.98 15.07
N VAL A 59 0.47 12.09 14.49
CA VAL A 59 0.54 12.34 13.04
C VAL A 59 1.95 12.81 12.70
N THR A 60 2.67 12.05 11.88
CA THR A 60 4.10 12.23 11.62
C THR A 60 4.42 12.86 10.27
N GLY A 61 3.44 12.96 9.39
CA GLY A 61 3.60 13.62 8.10
C GLY A 61 2.28 13.94 7.43
N ILE A 62 2.31 14.95 6.55
CA ILE A 62 1.19 15.39 5.73
C ILE A 62 1.69 15.59 4.30
N ALA A 63 0.94 15.07 3.33
CA ALA A 63 1.17 15.30 1.91
C ALA A 63 -0.05 16.00 1.31
N ILE A 64 0.18 17.19 0.77
CA ILE A 64 -0.84 17.98 0.09
C ILE A 64 -0.56 17.88 -1.40
N HIS A 65 -1.57 17.53 -2.19
CA HIS A 65 -1.39 17.46 -3.62
C HIS A 65 -1.12 18.85 -4.20
N PRO A 66 -0.04 19.05 -4.97
CA PRO A 66 0.42 20.39 -5.37
C PRO A 66 -0.51 21.11 -6.36
N THR A 67 -1.33 20.36 -7.09
CA THR A 67 -2.17 20.88 -8.19
C THR A 67 -3.65 20.57 -8.04
N VAL A 68 -4.07 19.82 -7.01
CA VAL A 68 -5.48 19.44 -6.80
C VAL A 68 -5.91 19.96 -5.43
N PRO A 69 -6.71 21.04 -5.38
CA PRO A 69 -7.19 21.61 -4.12
C PRO A 69 -7.93 20.58 -3.27
N GLY A 70 -7.66 20.59 -1.96
CA GLY A 70 -8.32 19.71 -0.99
C GLY A 70 -7.88 18.25 -1.01
N LEU A 71 -7.05 17.83 -1.98
CA LEU A 71 -6.51 16.47 -1.99
C LEU A 71 -5.32 16.38 -1.03
N MET A 72 -5.58 15.77 0.13
CA MET A 72 -4.63 15.71 1.23
C MET A 72 -4.58 14.32 1.85
N TYR A 73 -3.39 13.98 2.32
CA TYR A 73 -3.08 12.71 2.95
C TYR A 73 -2.25 12.94 4.19
N ILE A 74 -2.42 12.10 5.20
CA ILE A 74 -1.59 12.08 6.40
C ILE A 74 -1.06 10.68 6.64
N ARG A 75 0.10 10.62 7.29
CA ARG A 75 0.69 9.39 7.81
C ARG A 75 0.89 9.49 9.31
N THR A 76 0.85 8.34 9.97
CA THR A 76 0.98 8.23 11.43
C THR A 76 2.00 7.15 11.77
N ASP A 77 2.51 7.19 13.01
CA ASP A 77 3.52 6.23 13.45
C ASP A 77 2.96 4.83 13.72
N VAL A 78 1.73 4.70 14.22
CA VAL A 78 1.09 3.40 14.54
C VAL A 78 -0.35 3.25 14.04
N GLY A 79 -0.93 4.27 13.42
CA GLY A 79 -2.37 4.34 13.07
C GLY A 79 -2.67 4.24 11.57
N GLY A 80 -1.68 3.96 10.73
CA GLY A 80 -1.82 3.89 9.29
C GLY A 80 -1.72 5.25 8.59
N ALA A 81 -2.35 5.34 7.42
CA ALA A 81 -2.40 6.52 6.57
C ALA A 81 -3.84 6.87 6.24
N TYR A 82 -4.13 8.16 6.11
CA TYR A 82 -5.48 8.63 5.87
C TYR A 82 -5.53 9.62 4.71
N LYS A 83 -6.66 9.64 4.02
CA LYS A 83 -7.01 10.66 3.02
C LYS A 83 -8.11 11.58 3.56
N LEU A 84 -8.02 12.87 3.29
CA LEU A 84 -9.09 13.81 3.60
C LEU A 84 -10.28 13.59 2.66
N GLY A 85 -11.46 13.36 3.24
CA GLY A 85 -12.72 13.22 2.52
C GLY A 85 -13.51 14.53 2.40
N PRO A 86 -14.61 14.54 1.62
CA PRO A 86 -15.38 15.76 1.28
C PRO A 86 -16.03 16.52 2.45
N ASN A 87 -16.14 15.90 3.63
CA ASN A 87 -16.76 16.49 4.83
C ASN A 87 -15.73 16.70 5.95
N ASP A 88 -14.47 16.98 5.60
CA ASP A 88 -13.34 17.10 6.53
C ASP A 88 -13.13 15.86 7.44
N THR A 89 -13.49 14.68 6.91
CA THR A 89 -13.33 13.41 7.60
C THR A 89 -12.16 12.62 7.02
N TRP A 90 -11.28 12.14 7.89
CA TRP A 90 -10.16 11.28 7.52
C TRP A 90 -10.62 9.84 7.23
N GLN A 91 -10.33 9.34 6.03
CA GLN A 91 -10.61 7.97 5.62
C GLN A 91 -9.33 7.13 5.71
N GLN A 92 -9.37 6.03 6.48
CA GLN A 92 -8.26 5.07 6.61
C GLN A 92 -7.97 4.40 5.25
N LEU A 93 -6.70 4.37 4.87
CA LEU A 93 -6.23 3.79 3.62
C LEU A 93 -5.72 2.35 3.79
N ILE A 94 -5.27 2.00 5.00
CA ILE A 94 -4.75 0.67 5.31
C ILE A 94 -5.89 -0.18 5.87
N THR A 95 -6.53 -0.94 4.99
CA THR A 95 -7.64 -1.85 5.33
C THR A 95 -7.41 -3.22 4.68
N SER A 96 -8.13 -4.24 5.16
CA SER A 96 -8.11 -5.59 4.58
C SER A 96 -8.62 -5.65 3.14
N SER A 97 -9.41 -4.68 2.69
CA SER A 97 -9.92 -4.60 1.32
C SER A 97 -9.03 -3.77 0.39
N ALA A 98 -8.30 -2.79 0.92
CA ALA A 98 -7.46 -1.90 0.12
C ALA A 98 -6.04 -2.42 -0.07
N VAL A 99 -5.46 -3.07 0.94
CA VAL A 99 -4.07 -3.52 0.95
C VAL A 99 -3.99 -5.05 0.84
N PRO A 100 -3.15 -5.61 -0.04
CA PRO A 100 -2.99 -7.06 -0.16
C PRO A 100 -2.26 -7.64 1.06
N ASN A 101 -2.91 -8.61 1.72
CA ASN A 101 -2.41 -9.34 2.90
C ASN A 101 -1.81 -8.40 3.96
N PRO A 102 -2.61 -7.47 4.53
CA PRO A 102 -2.06 -6.48 5.43
C PRO A 102 -1.67 -7.11 6.77
N THR A 103 -0.57 -6.64 7.34
CA THR A 103 -0.10 -7.04 8.66
C THR A 103 -0.23 -5.89 9.65
N GLY A 104 -0.11 -6.16 10.96
CA GLY A 104 -0.09 -5.11 11.97
C GLY A 104 1.03 -4.08 11.74
N SER A 105 2.13 -4.47 11.11
CA SER A 105 3.24 -3.58 10.82
C SER A 105 2.96 -2.58 9.70
N ASP A 106 2.00 -2.86 8.81
CA ASP A 106 1.65 -1.93 7.73
C ASP A 106 1.03 -0.63 8.28
N TYR A 107 0.45 -0.65 9.48
CA TYR A 107 -0.07 0.56 10.13
C TYR A 107 1.03 1.55 10.56
N ASN A 108 2.30 1.15 10.51
CA ASN A 108 3.42 2.04 10.78
C ASN A 108 3.89 2.67 9.47
N VAL A 109 3.53 3.93 9.21
CA VAL A 109 3.76 4.58 7.91
C VAL A 109 4.97 5.51 7.99
N GLU A 110 6.08 5.01 7.46
CA GLU A 110 7.38 5.70 7.47
C GLU A 110 7.41 6.91 6.52
N SER A 111 6.82 6.77 5.34
CA SER A 111 6.80 7.85 4.36
C SER A 111 5.63 7.75 3.41
N LEU A 112 5.24 8.90 2.86
CA LEU A 112 4.13 9.08 1.95
C LEU A 112 4.57 10.05 0.85
N ALA A 113 4.35 9.67 -0.40
CA ALA A 113 4.57 10.56 -1.54
C ALA A 113 3.38 10.52 -2.49
N VAL A 114 3.05 11.67 -3.06
CA VAL A 114 2.02 11.82 -4.09
C VAL A 114 2.67 12.22 -5.40
N SER A 115 2.11 11.74 -6.50
CA SER A 115 2.49 12.22 -7.83
C SER A 115 1.98 13.65 -8.03
N LYS A 116 2.77 14.50 -8.70
CA LYS A 116 2.34 15.84 -9.12
C LYS A 116 1.54 15.82 -10.43
N THR A 117 1.94 14.96 -11.37
CA THR A 117 1.36 14.89 -12.72
C THR A 117 0.13 14.00 -12.80
N ASN A 118 -0.05 13.09 -11.84
CA ASN A 118 -1.19 12.19 -11.74
C ASN A 118 -1.74 12.13 -10.31
N ALA A 119 -2.82 12.87 -10.07
CA ALA A 119 -3.48 12.94 -8.77
C ALA A 119 -4.06 11.62 -8.26
N GLN A 120 -4.12 10.58 -9.09
CA GLN A 120 -4.56 9.26 -8.67
C GLN A 120 -3.45 8.45 -7.99
N THR A 121 -2.19 8.85 -8.19
CA THR A 121 -1.04 8.05 -7.79
C THR A 121 -0.42 8.53 -6.48
N LEU A 122 -0.25 7.58 -5.56
CA LEU A 122 0.49 7.79 -4.32
C LEU A 122 1.26 6.52 -3.92
N TYR A 123 2.25 6.71 -3.08
CA TYR A 123 3.11 5.68 -2.52
C TYR A 123 3.15 5.79 -1.00
N LEU A 124 3.12 4.64 -0.33
CA LEU A 124 3.32 4.52 1.12
C LEU A 124 4.51 3.59 1.40
N ALA A 125 5.48 4.04 2.18
CA ALA A 125 6.47 3.18 2.79
C ALA A 125 5.94 2.74 4.16
N VAL A 126 5.70 1.44 4.33
CA VAL A 126 5.04 0.88 5.52
C VAL A 126 5.88 -0.22 6.16
N GLY A 127 5.92 -0.24 7.48
CA GLY A 127 6.63 -1.24 8.26
C GLY A 127 7.28 -0.68 9.53
N ASN A 128 7.59 -1.57 10.47
CA ASN A 128 8.23 -1.25 11.75
C ASN A 128 9.10 -2.41 12.24
N ASP A 129 10.01 -2.86 11.37
CA ASP A 129 10.99 -3.89 11.64
C ASP A 129 12.35 -3.49 11.04
N LEU A 130 13.29 -3.18 11.93
CA LEU A 130 14.68 -2.87 11.59
C LEU A 130 15.60 -4.10 11.69
N SER A 131 15.06 -5.28 11.97
CA SER A 131 15.83 -6.52 12.15
C SER A 131 15.62 -7.53 11.01
N ASN A 132 14.41 -7.63 10.43
CA ASN A 132 14.09 -8.69 9.47
C ASN A 132 13.63 -8.22 8.08
N GLN A 133 13.83 -6.94 7.74
CA GLN A 133 13.50 -6.40 6.41
C GLN A 133 12.10 -6.80 5.93
N THR A 134 11.07 -6.50 6.73
CA THR A 134 9.68 -6.85 6.40
C THR A 134 8.87 -5.67 5.85
N GLY A 135 9.42 -4.46 5.92
CA GLY A 135 8.78 -3.25 5.40
C GLY A 135 8.68 -3.27 3.88
N ARG A 136 7.70 -2.55 3.33
CA ARG A 136 7.37 -2.57 1.89
C ARG A 136 6.86 -1.22 1.41
N ILE A 137 6.93 -1.02 0.10
CA ILE A 137 6.34 0.15 -0.56
C ILE A 137 5.03 -0.29 -1.22
N LEU A 138 3.95 0.36 -0.83
CA LEU A 138 2.64 0.21 -1.43
C LEU A 138 2.42 1.32 -2.46
N LYS A 139 1.91 0.97 -3.64
CA LYS A 139 1.51 1.93 -4.68
C LYS A 139 0.01 1.90 -4.84
N SER A 140 -0.62 3.07 -4.97
CA SER A 140 -2.00 3.20 -5.44
C SER A 140 -2.04 4.01 -6.73
N THR A 141 -3.02 3.71 -7.59
CA THR A 141 -3.34 4.46 -8.81
C THR A 141 -4.80 4.91 -8.83
N ASN A 142 -5.47 4.93 -7.67
CA ASN A 142 -6.87 5.31 -7.51
C ASN A 142 -7.10 6.07 -6.19
N GLN A 143 -6.15 6.92 -5.80
CA GLN A 143 -6.19 7.77 -4.60
C GLN A 143 -6.28 6.98 -3.28
N GLY A 144 -5.75 5.75 -3.23
CA GLY A 144 -5.65 4.95 -2.02
C GLY A 144 -6.86 4.06 -1.77
N GLN A 145 -7.74 3.89 -2.77
CA GLN A 145 -8.85 2.93 -2.67
C GLN A 145 -8.32 1.49 -2.68
N THR A 146 -7.32 1.21 -3.50
CA THR A 146 -6.57 -0.05 -3.48
C THR A 146 -5.08 0.21 -3.68
N PHE A 147 -4.28 -0.74 -3.20
CA PHE A 147 -2.83 -0.73 -3.29
C PHE A 147 -2.29 -2.00 -3.93
N THR A 148 -1.12 -1.88 -4.55
CA THR A 148 -0.32 -2.99 -5.06
C THR A 148 1.02 -3.04 -4.31
N ASP A 149 1.51 -4.26 -4.09
CA ASP A 149 2.82 -4.57 -3.52
C ASP A 149 3.62 -5.34 -4.58
N ASN A 150 4.87 -4.94 -4.80
CA ASN A 150 5.74 -5.55 -5.80
C ASN A 150 6.63 -6.67 -5.24
N GLY A 151 6.56 -6.95 -3.94
CA GLY A 151 7.33 -8.01 -3.28
C GLY A 151 8.70 -7.58 -2.75
N GLN A 152 9.24 -6.42 -3.14
CA GLN A 152 10.50 -5.91 -2.59
C GLN A 152 10.33 -5.51 -1.12
N ARG A 153 11.36 -5.75 -0.31
CA ARG A 153 11.34 -5.45 1.12
C ARG A 153 12.49 -4.58 1.58
N TRP A 154 12.25 -3.85 2.67
CA TRP A 154 13.21 -2.94 3.31
C TRP A 154 13.13 -2.97 4.83
N PHE A 155 14.22 -2.57 5.49
CA PHE A 155 14.20 -2.19 6.89
C PHE A 155 13.45 -0.86 7.03
N MET A 156 12.29 -0.91 7.67
CA MET A 156 11.44 0.26 7.89
C MET A 156 11.09 0.38 9.37
N GLY A 157 10.91 1.60 9.83
CA GLY A 157 10.66 1.98 11.22
C GLY A 157 9.68 3.13 11.28
N GLY A 158 8.42 2.91 10.90
CA GLY A 158 7.37 3.93 10.97
C GLY A 158 7.15 4.48 12.38
N ASN A 159 7.46 3.69 13.42
CA ASN A 159 7.45 4.10 14.83
C ASN A 159 8.84 4.16 15.48
N ALA A 160 9.91 4.10 14.69
CA ALA A 160 11.28 4.24 15.19
C ALA A 160 11.65 5.72 15.43
N ASP A 161 12.84 5.94 15.98
CA ASP A 161 13.42 7.28 16.07
C ASP A 161 13.55 7.92 14.68
N TYR A 162 13.53 9.26 14.67
CA TYR A 162 13.61 10.08 13.46
C TYR A 162 12.46 9.88 12.46
N ARG A 163 11.31 9.32 12.90
CA ARG A 163 10.09 9.18 12.08
C ARG A 163 9.44 10.50 11.66
N THR A 164 9.83 11.60 12.30
CA THR A 164 9.46 12.97 11.95
C THR A 164 10.39 13.60 10.89
N GLY A 165 11.47 12.93 10.50
CA GLY A 165 12.44 13.38 9.49
C GLY A 165 11.91 13.31 8.05
N SER A 166 10.66 13.69 7.84
CA SER A 166 9.91 13.57 6.58
C SER A 166 10.57 14.27 5.37
N GLU A 167 10.31 13.85 4.12
CA GLU A 167 9.74 12.57 3.64
C GLU A 167 10.89 11.69 3.09
N ARG A 168 10.74 10.36 3.12
CA ARG A 168 11.74 9.41 2.57
C ARG A 168 11.38 8.86 1.20
N LEU A 169 10.16 9.11 0.72
CA LEU A 169 9.74 8.84 -0.65
C LEU A 169 9.62 10.16 -1.40
N ALA A 170 10.03 10.17 -2.66
CA ALA A 170 9.86 11.33 -3.54
C ALA A 170 9.57 10.85 -4.97
N VAL A 171 8.46 11.33 -5.55
CA VAL A 171 8.12 11.12 -6.97
C VAL A 171 8.76 12.27 -7.76
N ASP A 172 9.39 11.96 -8.89
CA ASP A 172 9.91 13.00 -9.79
C ASP A 172 8.75 13.86 -10.30
N PRO A 173 8.77 15.18 -10.10
CA PRO A 173 7.66 16.07 -10.46
C PRO A 173 7.40 16.16 -11.98
N ASN A 174 8.31 15.64 -12.82
CA ASN A 174 8.21 15.62 -14.27
C ASN A 174 7.99 14.21 -14.84
N ASN A 175 8.14 13.16 -14.03
CA ASN A 175 8.00 11.78 -14.48
C ASN A 175 7.55 10.84 -13.35
N ASP A 176 6.26 10.48 -13.34
CA ASP A 176 5.67 9.60 -12.32
C ASP A 176 6.26 8.19 -12.26
N ASN A 177 6.97 7.76 -13.31
CA ASN A 177 7.63 6.46 -13.28
C ASN A 177 8.92 6.48 -12.45
N VAL A 178 9.47 7.67 -12.18
CA VAL A 178 10.69 7.83 -11.39
C VAL A 178 10.32 8.16 -9.96
N VAL A 179 10.61 7.23 -9.05
CA VAL A 179 10.38 7.42 -7.61
C VAL A 179 11.63 7.01 -6.86
N TYR A 180 12.02 7.81 -5.88
CA TYR A 180 13.15 7.54 -5.02
C TYR A 180 12.68 7.13 -3.63
N PHE A 181 13.44 6.25 -2.98
CA PHE A 181 13.25 5.87 -1.59
C PHE A 181 14.57 5.92 -0.80
N GLY A 182 14.60 6.78 0.22
CA GLY A 182 15.69 6.92 1.18
C GLY A 182 15.51 5.96 2.35
N SER A 183 15.98 4.72 2.18
CA SER A 183 15.85 3.70 3.22
C SER A 183 16.67 4.04 4.47
N ARG A 184 16.32 3.44 5.61
CA ARG A 184 17.03 3.65 6.89
C ARG A 184 18.43 3.05 6.92
N GLU A 185 18.59 1.87 6.33
CA GLU A 185 19.81 1.06 6.49
C GLU A 185 20.33 0.50 5.16
N GLN A 186 19.67 0.82 4.03
CA GLN A 186 20.00 0.25 2.72
C GLN A 186 20.25 1.36 1.68
N GLY A 187 20.62 2.57 2.11
CA GLY A 187 20.92 3.69 1.24
C GLY A 187 19.74 4.17 0.39
N LEU A 188 20.05 4.70 -0.80
CA LEU A 188 19.08 5.26 -1.74
C LEU A 188 18.63 4.20 -2.76
N TRP A 189 17.33 4.15 -3.01
CA TRP A 189 16.70 3.29 -4.01
C TRP A 189 15.95 4.13 -5.02
N VAL A 190 15.84 3.63 -6.25
CA VAL A 190 15.10 4.26 -7.33
C VAL A 190 14.31 3.21 -8.11
N THR A 191 13.12 3.59 -8.53
CA THR A 191 12.36 2.92 -9.58
C THR A 191 12.27 3.85 -10.79
N THR A 192 12.22 3.29 -12.00
CA THR A 192 11.99 4.03 -13.26
C THR A 192 10.79 3.48 -14.03
N ASP A 193 10.04 2.57 -13.42
CA ASP A 193 8.85 1.90 -13.96
C ASP A 193 7.62 2.07 -13.03
N GLY A 194 7.64 3.15 -12.23
CA GLY A 194 6.56 3.54 -11.35
C GLY A 194 6.38 2.60 -10.16
N GLY A 195 7.44 1.94 -9.70
CA GLY A 195 7.45 1.10 -8.49
C GLY A 195 7.21 -0.38 -8.74
N THR A 196 7.29 -0.83 -9.99
CA THR A 196 7.20 -2.25 -10.34
C THR A 196 8.50 -2.95 -9.94
N THR A 197 9.64 -2.34 -10.25
CA THR A 197 10.96 -2.77 -9.80
C THR A 197 11.71 -1.63 -9.13
N TRP A 198 12.57 -1.97 -8.16
CA TRP A 198 13.41 -1.02 -7.45
C TRP A 198 14.85 -1.46 -7.54
N THR A 199 15.73 -0.51 -7.83
CA THR A 199 17.17 -0.73 -7.91
C THR A 199 17.87 0.18 -6.91
N GLN A 200 18.87 -0.36 -6.22
CA GLN A 200 19.69 0.43 -5.31
C GLN A 200 20.61 1.36 -6.11
N VAL A 201 20.65 2.63 -5.73
CA VAL A 201 21.58 3.60 -6.31
C VAL A 201 22.97 3.35 -5.70
N PRO A 202 24.01 3.11 -6.51
CA PRO A 202 25.37 2.94 -6.01
C PRO A 202 25.80 4.14 -5.18
N THR A 203 26.41 3.92 -4.02
CA THR A 203 26.88 5.02 -3.16
C THR A 203 27.92 5.91 -3.85
N SER A 204 28.68 5.36 -4.79
CA SER A 204 29.65 6.09 -5.61
C SER A 204 29.03 7.08 -6.60
N SER A 205 27.76 6.91 -6.97
CA SER A 205 27.06 7.83 -7.88
C SER A 205 26.29 8.93 -7.14
N VAL A 206 26.24 8.89 -5.81
CA VAL A 206 25.63 9.93 -4.98
C VAL A 206 26.72 10.93 -4.59
N PRO A 207 26.69 12.18 -5.10
CA PRO A 207 27.68 13.18 -4.73
C PRO A 207 27.61 13.43 -3.22
N VAL A 208 28.75 13.31 -2.54
CA VAL A 208 28.85 13.73 -1.13
C VAL A 208 28.97 15.24 -1.07
N GLY A 209 28.04 15.91 -0.38
CA GLY A 209 28.20 17.32 -0.08
C GLY A 209 29.44 17.53 0.80
N SER A 210 30.33 18.45 0.41
CA SER A 210 31.43 18.86 1.29
C SER A 210 30.85 19.66 2.46
N ALA A 211 30.84 19.04 3.65
CA ALA A 211 30.32 19.67 4.86
C ALA A 211 31.35 20.66 5.44
N SER A 212 31.13 21.97 5.26
CA SER A 212 31.60 22.97 6.22
C SER A 212 30.48 23.21 7.23
N GLY A 213 30.35 22.32 8.22
CA GLY A 213 29.27 22.32 9.22
C GLY A 213 28.36 21.09 9.14
N SER A 214 27.90 20.63 10.30
CA SER A 214 27.43 19.28 10.63
C SER A 214 26.17 18.71 9.92
N THR A 215 25.91 19.00 8.64
CA THR A 215 24.83 18.35 7.86
C THR A 215 25.23 18.13 6.40
N PRO A 216 25.46 16.88 5.94
CA PRO A 216 25.62 16.57 4.52
C PRO A 216 24.32 16.82 3.74
N LEU A 217 24.39 17.83 2.87
CA LEU A 217 23.36 18.26 1.92
C LEU A 217 23.70 17.64 0.56
N VAL A 218 22.78 16.90 -0.09
CA VAL A 218 22.97 16.42 -1.47
C VAL A 218 22.07 17.20 -2.42
N ILE A 219 22.67 17.96 -3.33
CA ILE A 219 22.01 18.69 -4.43
C ILE A 219 22.42 18.03 -5.75
N ASN A 220 21.45 17.70 -6.62
CA ASN A 220 21.72 17.55 -8.07
C ASN A 220 20.72 18.41 -8.87
N LEU A 221 21.28 19.32 -9.68
CA LEU A 221 20.61 20.46 -10.33
C LEU A 221 19.95 20.13 -11.69
N SER A 222 19.32 18.96 -11.83
CA SER A 222 18.61 18.61 -13.08
C SER A 222 17.16 18.19 -12.83
N SER A 223 16.91 17.51 -11.70
CA SER A 223 15.59 17.11 -11.18
C SER A 223 15.65 17.28 -9.66
N LEU A 224 15.00 18.31 -9.12
CA LEU A 224 15.20 18.78 -7.75
C LEU A 224 14.63 17.79 -6.70
N ILE A 225 15.44 16.80 -6.29
CA ILE A 225 15.23 15.99 -5.08
C ILE A 225 16.43 16.21 -4.16
N LEU A 226 16.21 16.89 -3.03
CA LEU A 226 17.23 17.16 -2.02
C LEU A 226 17.34 15.95 -1.09
N ALA A 227 18.44 15.21 -1.16
CA ALA A 227 18.73 14.11 -0.23
C ALA A 227 19.60 14.65 0.92
N VAL A 228 19.12 14.61 2.17
CA VAL A 228 19.92 14.91 3.36
C VAL A 228 20.40 13.60 3.95
N VAL A 229 21.72 13.38 3.98
CA VAL A 229 22.33 12.20 4.58
C VAL A 229 22.87 12.60 5.95
N GLN A 230 22.29 12.13 7.05
CA GLN A 230 22.78 12.49 8.39
C GLN A 230 24.04 11.68 8.76
N PRO A 231 25.09 12.31 9.34
CA PRO A 231 26.34 11.63 9.61
C PRO A 231 26.37 11.15 11.07
N MET A 232 25.58 10.14 11.44
CA MET A 232 25.81 9.39 12.69
C MET A 232 25.33 7.94 12.57
N GLY A 233 26.26 7.00 12.45
CA GLY A 233 26.11 5.57 12.79
C GLY A 233 25.18 4.68 11.95
N ARG A 234 24.13 5.21 11.32
CA ARG A 234 23.23 4.53 10.36
C ARG A 234 22.78 5.56 9.32
N GLN A 235 23.08 5.32 8.05
CA GLN A 235 22.86 6.30 6.98
C GLN A 235 21.36 6.53 6.75
N THR A 236 20.80 7.58 7.35
CA THR A 236 19.42 8.02 7.08
C THR A 236 19.43 9.07 5.98
N VAL A 237 18.65 8.82 4.91
CA VAL A 237 18.45 9.73 3.77
C VAL A 237 17.03 10.31 3.83
N CYS A 238 16.89 11.63 3.93
CA CYS A 238 15.60 12.33 3.81
C CYS A 238 15.51 13.01 2.44
N MET A 239 14.37 12.97 1.75
CA MET A 239 14.16 13.55 0.43
C MET A 239 13.09 14.64 0.41
N LEU A 240 13.44 15.79 -0.17
CA LEU A 240 12.49 16.88 -0.39
C LEU A 240 12.32 17.12 -1.89
N ALA A 241 11.09 17.00 -2.39
CA ALA A 241 10.69 17.38 -3.75
C ALA A 241 9.94 18.73 -3.67
N PHE A 242 10.56 19.82 -4.14
CA PHE A 242 9.94 21.16 -4.15
C PHE A 242 9.35 21.47 -5.55
N PRO A 243 8.24 22.21 -5.59
CA PRO A 243 8.35 23.58 -6.06
C PRO A 243 7.76 24.54 -5.03
N VAL A 244 8.48 25.63 -4.78
CA VAL A 244 8.12 26.78 -3.91
C VAL A 244 8.60 26.70 -2.45
N ARG A 245 9.58 27.57 -2.16
CA ARG A 245 10.13 28.07 -0.88
C ARG A 245 10.72 27.05 0.11
N VAL A 246 12.03 27.22 0.32
CA VAL A 246 12.88 26.54 1.30
C VAL A 246 12.37 26.80 2.72
N SER A 247 11.84 25.77 3.38
CA SER A 247 11.81 25.72 4.84
C SER A 247 13.07 24.99 5.30
N ILE A 248 14.03 25.75 5.80
CA ILE A 248 15.13 25.23 6.61
C ILE A 248 14.46 24.63 7.84
N CYS A 249 14.67 23.36 8.14
CA CYS A 249 14.25 22.77 9.41
C CYS A 249 15.35 23.13 10.42
N PRO A 250 15.20 24.15 11.28
CA PRO A 250 16.22 24.40 12.29
C PRO A 250 16.18 23.26 13.31
N MET A 251 17.34 22.71 13.64
CA MET A 251 17.47 21.98 14.89
C MET A 251 17.09 22.93 16.02
N MET A 252 15.98 22.69 16.72
CA MET A 252 15.80 23.31 18.03
C MET A 252 16.92 22.76 18.92
N PRO A 253 17.82 23.60 19.45
CA PRO A 253 18.70 23.16 20.52
C PRO A 253 17.80 22.78 21.69
N VAL A 254 17.96 21.58 22.22
CA VAL A 254 17.41 21.21 23.53
C VAL A 254 17.95 22.24 24.52
N GLN A 255 17.12 23.20 24.91
CA GLN A 255 17.45 24.10 26.01
C GLN A 255 17.52 23.24 27.28
N PRO A 256 18.58 23.36 28.10
CA PRO A 256 18.56 22.76 29.42
C PRO A 256 17.31 23.29 30.15
N GLY A 257 16.45 22.40 30.63
CA GLY A 257 15.29 22.79 31.41
C GLY A 257 15.72 23.62 32.64
N PRO A 258 14.88 24.55 33.13
CA PRO A 258 15.22 25.36 34.28
C PRO A 258 15.50 24.46 35.48
N THR A 259 16.67 24.60 36.08
CA THR A 259 16.99 24.02 37.39
C THR A 259 16.03 24.58 38.42
N LEU A 260 15.15 23.74 38.95
CA LEU A 260 14.36 24.05 40.13
C LEU A 260 15.32 24.15 41.33
N SER A 261 15.69 25.37 41.70
CA SER A 261 16.29 25.65 43.01
C SER A 261 15.18 25.55 44.06
N VAL A 262 15.24 24.52 44.90
CA VAL A 262 14.44 24.43 46.12
C VAL A 262 15.10 25.36 47.15
N PRO A 263 14.39 26.38 47.70
CA PRO A 263 14.90 27.12 48.83
C PRO A 263 14.81 26.25 50.10
N HIS A 264 15.82 26.39 50.95
CA HIS A 264 16.09 25.67 52.21
C HIS A 264 14.88 25.26 53.05
#